data_AF-A0A8T3MV56-F1
#
_entry.id   AF-A0A8T3MV56-F1
#
_cell.length_a   1.000
_cell.length_b   1.000
_cell.length_c   1.000
_cell.angle_alpha   90.00
_cell.angle_beta   90.00
_cell.angle_gamma   90.00
#
_symmetry.space_group_name_H-M   'P 1'
#
loop_
_entity.id
_entity.type
_entity.pdbx_description
1 polymer ?
#
loop_
_entity_poly.entity_id
_entity_poly.type
_entity_poly.pdbx_seq_one_letter_code
_entity_poly.pdbx_strand_id
1 'polypeptide(L)'
;MHDLEQSGFSEFDRWLALAHRTRELLDAAIGEGTLPAGGADYLADRTLPHVEGVQAGFVGWLRTESAGLAELRYLLDRVGSMRVDGPATDAERRAAAAEAVAELAVATRTGRGPAAALRIAEPWNLAALAHARLVLGMLPRIAEEDVRYPAGRRTYADIPVPRGPAELSDRLEELERSLWQTASGRRPDPRDPAFRRAYGFFDAADRLGHRAFGSAA
;
A
#
# COMPACT_ATOMS: atom_id res chain seq x y z
N MET A 1 -5.78 18.11 -25.43
CA MET A 1 -6.71 17.05 -25.88
C MET A 1 -5.90 15.76 -25.95
N HIS A 2 -5.70 15.13 -24.80
CA HIS A 2 -5.05 13.83 -24.66
C HIS A 2 -6.01 12.98 -23.84
N ASP A 3 -6.96 12.35 -24.51
CA ASP A 3 -7.69 11.24 -23.92
C ASP A 3 -6.75 10.05 -23.96
N LEU A 4 -6.17 9.71 -22.80
CA LEU A 4 -5.56 8.41 -22.59
C LEU A 4 -6.69 7.38 -22.66
N GLU A 5 -6.76 6.66 -23.78
CA GLU A 5 -6.93 5.21 -23.84
C GLU A 5 -7.46 4.57 -22.55
N GLN A 6 -8.77 4.70 -22.28
CA GLN A 6 -9.40 4.04 -21.15
C GLN A 6 -9.38 2.53 -21.36
N SER A 7 -8.89 1.78 -20.37
CA SER A 7 -8.85 0.30 -20.39
C SER A 7 -10.23 -0.37 -20.47
N GLY A 8 -11.31 0.40 -20.47
CA GLY A 8 -12.69 -0.06 -20.31
C GLY A 8 -13.05 -0.37 -18.85
N PHE A 9 -12.11 -0.21 -17.91
CA PHE A 9 -12.30 -0.47 -16.48
C PHE A 9 -11.75 0.70 -15.65
N SER A 10 -12.65 1.59 -15.22
CA SER A 10 -12.30 2.88 -14.61
C SER A 10 -11.40 2.79 -13.38
N GLU A 11 -11.45 1.66 -12.67
CA GLU A 11 -10.63 1.34 -11.51
C GLU A 11 -9.17 1.10 -11.89
N PHE A 12 -8.90 0.39 -13.00
CA PHE A 12 -7.52 0.17 -13.48
C PHE A 12 -6.91 1.48 -13.97
N ASP A 13 -7.67 2.29 -14.70
CA ASP A 13 -7.21 3.61 -15.16
C ASP A 13 -6.87 4.52 -13.97
N ARG A 14 -7.69 4.48 -12.90
CA ARG A 14 -7.41 5.21 -11.65
C ARG A 14 -6.15 4.71 -10.95
N TRP A 15 -5.90 3.39 -10.93
CA TRP A 15 -4.67 2.85 -10.33
C TRP A 15 -3.43 3.18 -11.15
N LEU A 16 -3.52 3.18 -12.48
CA LEU A 16 -2.44 3.60 -13.35
C LEU A 16 -2.09 5.07 -13.12
N ALA A 17 -3.09 5.94 -13.14
CA ALA A 17 -2.89 7.37 -12.86
C ALA A 17 -2.29 7.61 -11.47
N LEU A 18 -2.75 6.85 -10.46
CA LEU A 18 -2.19 6.88 -9.12
C LEU A 18 -0.73 6.44 -9.12
N ALA A 19 -0.41 5.29 -9.69
CA ALA A 19 0.95 4.75 -9.73
C ALA A 19 1.92 5.69 -10.44
N HIS A 20 1.51 6.23 -11.59
CA HIS A 20 2.29 7.20 -12.34
C HIS A 20 2.63 8.42 -11.50
N ARG A 21 1.60 9.03 -10.88
CA ARG A 21 1.76 10.24 -10.07
C ARG A 21 2.58 9.98 -8.81
N THR A 22 2.34 8.87 -8.11
CA THR A 22 3.14 8.50 -6.95
C THR A 22 4.61 8.34 -7.34
N ARG A 23 4.91 7.67 -8.45
CA ARG A 23 6.30 7.50 -8.93
C ARG A 23 6.97 8.85 -9.21
N GLU A 24 6.29 9.83 -9.81
CA GLU A 24 6.83 11.20 -9.97
C GLU A 24 7.16 11.86 -8.64
N LEU A 25 6.29 11.69 -7.64
CA LEU A 25 6.51 12.26 -6.30
C LEU A 25 7.71 11.60 -5.62
N LEU A 26 7.89 10.29 -5.80
CA LEU A 26 9.07 9.58 -5.30
C LEU A 26 10.35 10.00 -6.04
N ASP A 27 10.29 10.27 -7.35
CA ASP A 27 11.40 10.83 -8.14
C ASP A 27 11.82 12.20 -7.61
N ALA A 28 10.86 13.09 -7.35
CA ALA A 28 11.13 14.39 -6.77
C ALA A 28 11.71 14.26 -5.35
N ALA A 29 11.13 13.40 -4.51
CA ALA A 29 11.61 13.19 -3.15
C ALA A 29 13.06 12.67 -3.10
N ILE A 30 13.44 11.75 -4.00
CA ILE A 30 14.80 11.20 -4.03
C ILE A 30 15.80 12.16 -4.70
N GLY A 31 15.41 12.81 -5.80
CA GLY A 31 16.26 13.69 -6.60
C GLY A 31 16.44 15.07 -5.97
N GLU A 32 15.33 15.76 -5.70
CA GLU A 32 15.31 17.13 -5.18
C GLU A 32 15.39 17.15 -3.64
N GLY A 33 15.08 16.03 -2.99
CA GLY A 33 15.07 15.91 -1.53
C GLY A 33 13.80 16.47 -0.87
N THR A 34 12.86 16.95 -1.66
CA THR A 34 11.60 17.56 -1.22
C THR A 34 10.46 17.18 -2.16
N LEU A 35 9.23 17.16 -1.65
CA LEU A 35 8.04 16.98 -2.47
C LEU A 35 7.61 18.32 -3.10
N PRO A 36 7.07 18.31 -4.34
CA PRO A 36 6.45 19.50 -4.92
C PRO A 36 5.22 19.92 -4.12
N ALA A 37 4.74 21.15 -4.32
CA ALA A 37 3.54 21.67 -3.65
C ALA A 37 2.33 20.73 -3.85
N GLY A 38 1.64 20.40 -2.76
CA GLY A 38 0.53 19.44 -2.75
C GLY A 38 0.94 17.98 -2.91
N GLY A 39 2.23 17.67 -3.03
CA GLY A 39 2.73 16.30 -3.14
C GLY A 39 2.50 15.46 -1.88
N ALA A 40 2.74 16.06 -0.70
CA ALA A 40 2.47 15.41 0.58
C ALA A 40 0.97 15.09 0.73
N ASP A 41 0.10 16.05 0.42
CA ASP A 41 -1.35 15.88 0.46
C ASP A 41 -1.81 14.79 -0.52
N TYR A 42 -1.23 14.72 -1.72
CA TYR A 42 -1.54 13.65 -2.67
C TYR A 42 -1.16 12.27 -2.14
N LEU A 43 0.02 12.14 -1.52
CA LEU A 43 0.42 10.87 -0.89
C LEU A 43 -0.55 10.49 0.24
N ALA A 44 -0.91 11.45 1.09
CA ALA A 44 -1.82 11.25 2.22
C ALA A 44 -3.27 10.94 1.81
N ASP A 45 -3.82 11.66 0.85
CA ASP A 45 -5.26 11.61 0.54
C ASP A 45 -5.59 10.60 -0.58
N ARG A 46 -4.59 10.14 -1.33
CA ARG A 46 -4.79 9.27 -2.49
C ARG A 46 -3.97 8.00 -2.42
N THR A 47 -2.66 8.12 -2.25
CA THR A 47 -1.75 6.96 -2.36
C THR A 47 -1.86 6.04 -1.15
N LEU A 48 -1.76 6.59 0.07
CA LEU A 48 -1.87 5.84 1.32
C LEU A 48 -3.25 5.14 1.42
N PRO A 49 -4.40 5.80 1.17
CA PRO A 49 -5.69 5.13 1.16
C PRO A 49 -5.81 3.98 0.15
N HIS A 50 -5.10 4.04 -0.98
CA HIS A 50 -5.04 2.90 -1.90
C HIS A 50 -4.28 1.72 -1.29
N VAL A 51 -3.13 1.96 -0.66
CA VAL A 51 -2.34 0.91 0.03
C VAL A 51 -3.12 0.33 1.21
N GLU A 52 -3.82 1.16 1.98
CA GLU A 52 -4.75 0.71 3.03
C GLU A 52 -5.87 -0.18 2.45
N GLY A 53 -6.41 0.18 1.28
CA GLY A 53 -7.37 -0.65 0.55
C GLY A 53 -6.80 -2.02 0.15
N VAL A 54 -5.54 -2.06 -0.29
CA VAL A 54 -4.81 -3.31 -0.58
C VAL A 54 -4.66 -4.16 0.69
N GLN A 55 -4.29 -3.56 1.82
CA GLN A 55 -4.16 -4.25 3.10
C GLN A 55 -5.52 -4.76 3.62
N ALA A 56 -6.58 -3.96 3.50
CA ALA A 56 -7.94 -4.39 3.83
C ALA A 56 -8.38 -5.57 2.94
N GLY A 57 -8.00 -5.54 1.66
CA GLY A 57 -8.18 -6.65 0.73
C GLY A 57 -7.42 -7.89 1.16
N PHE A 58 -6.16 -7.75 1.58
CA PHE A 58 -5.33 -8.83 2.12
C PHE A 58 -5.99 -9.50 3.34
N VAL A 59 -6.46 -8.71 4.31
CA VAL A 59 -7.16 -9.25 5.50
C VAL A 59 -8.44 -9.98 5.09
N GLY A 60 -9.17 -9.45 4.11
CA GLY A 60 -10.34 -10.10 3.54
C GLY A 60 -10.03 -11.44 2.87
N TRP A 61 -9.00 -11.46 2.02
CA TRP A 61 -8.53 -12.63 1.28
C TRP A 61 -7.95 -13.72 2.19
N LEU A 62 -7.18 -13.34 3.21
CA LEU A 62 -6.58 -14.27 4.18
C LEU A 62 -7.62 -15.13 4.89
N ARG A 63 -8.84 -14.60 5.10
CA ARG A 63 -9.94 -15.34 5.72
C ARG A 63 -10.47 -16.47 4.85
N THR A 64 -10.24 -16.40 3.54
CA THR A 64 -10.74 -17.36 2.54
C THR A 64 -9.65 -18.29 2.01
N GLU A 65 -8.39 -18.07 2.39
CA GLU A 65 -7.24 -18.80 1.86
C GLU A 65 -6.62 -19.72 2.92
N SER A 66 -6.13 -20.88 2.48
CA SER A 66 -5.44 -21.84 3.33
C SER A 66 -3.99 -21.41 3.60
N ALA A 67 -3.77 -20.59 4.63
CA ALA A 67 -2.41 -20.29 5.12
C ALA A 67 -1.85 -21.45 5.96
N GLY A 68 -0.55 -21.73 5.83
CA GLY A 68 0.11 -22.74 6.66
C GLY A 68 0.16 -22.34 8.14
N LEU A 69 0.22 -23.31 9.06
CA LEU A 69 0.23 -23.03 10.51
C LEU A 69 1.37 -22.10 10.94
N ALA A 70 2.56 -22.21 10.32
CA ALA A 70 3.69 -21.35 10.61
C ALA A 70 3.42 -19.88 10.22
N GLU A 71 2.80 -19.66 9.06
CA GLU A 71 2.44 -18.32 8.57
C GLU A 71 1.34 -17.71 9.42
N LEU A 72 0.32 -18.50 9.79
CA LEU A 72 -0.74 -18.06 10.70
C LEU A 72 -0.17 -17.66 12.07
N ARG A 73 0.75 -18.44 12.63
CA ARG A 73 1.41 -18.11 13.90
C ARG A 73 2.20 -16.81 13.79
N TYR A 74 2.96 -16.62 12.71
CA TYR A 74 3.69 -15.39 12.46
C TYR A 74 2.75 -14.16 12.36
N LEU A 75 1.67 -14.27 11.59
CA LEU A 75 0.71 -13.18 11.43
C LEU A 75 -0.03 -12.87 12.74
N LEU A 76 -0.40 -13.90 13.51
CA LEU A 76 -1.01 -13.73 14.83
C LEU A 76 -0.06 -13.10 15.84
N ASP A 77 1.22 -13.47 15.82
CA ASP A 77 2.24 -12.87 16.69
C ASP A 77 2.44 -11.39 16.34
N ARG A 78 2.46 -11.05 15.05
CA ARG A 78 2.51 -9.66 14.59
C ARG A 78 1.33 -8.85 15.12
N VAL A 79 0.09 -9.34 14.96
CA VAL A 79 -1.09 -8.66 15.50
C VAL A 79 -1.08 -8.63 17.04
N GLY A 80 -0.61 -9.71 17.66
CA GLY A 80 -0.44 -9.83 19.11
C GLY A 80 0.54 -8.78 19.65
N SER A 81 1.63 -8.50 18.94
CA SER A 81 2.62 -7.48 19.27
C SER A 81 2.10 -6.04 19.06
N MET A 82 1.07 -5.86 18.24
CA MET A 82 0.35 -4.58 18.07
C MET A 82 -0.76 -4.38 19.11
N ARG A 83 -1.04 -5.38 19.97
CA ARG A 83 -1.92 -5.13 21.12
C ARG A 83 -1.22 -4.14 22.02
N VAL A 84 -1.72 -2.90 21.97
CA VAL A 84 -1.44 -1.90 22.99
C VAL A 84 -1.91 -2.51 24.30
N ASP A 85 -0.99 -2.65 25.26
CA ASP A 85 -1.37 -3.00 26.62
C ASP A 85 -2.47 -2.05 27.10
N GLY A 86 -3.47 -2.58 27.78
CA GLY A 86 -4.61 -1.77 28.22
C GLY A 86 -4.15 -0.56 29.05
N PRO A 87 -4.97 0.50 29.13
CA PRO A 87 -4.62 1.74 29.82
C PRO A 87 -4.10 1.47 31.24
N ALA A 88 -2.82 1.73 31.48
CA ALA A 88 -2.12 1.37 32.70
C ALA A 88 -2.32 2.42 33.80
N THR A 89 -2.45 3.69 33.41
CA THR A 89 -2.65 4.81 34.33
C THR A 89 -4.12 5.27 34.40
N ASP A 90 -4.48 6.00 35.47
CA ASP A 90 -5.81 6.61 35.58
C ASP A 90 -6.06 7.69 34.53
N ALA A 91 -5.01 8.30 33.98
CA ALA A 91 -5.14 9.25 32.88
C ALA A 91 -5.49 8.53 31.58
N GLU A 92 -4.78 7.45 31.26
CA GLU A 92 -5.06 6.61 30.08
C GLU A 92 -6.44 5.96 30.16
N ARG A 93 -6.87 5.50 31.35
CA ARG A 93 -8.22 4.93 31.54
C ARG A 93 -9.32 5.95 31.25
N ARG A 94 -9.12 7.20 31.66
CA ARG A 94 -10.06 8.30 31.35
C ARG A 94 -10.05 8.67 29.88
N ALA A 95 -8.87 8.70 29.24
CA ALA A 95 -8.74 8.96 27.82
C ALA A 95 -9.42 7.88 26.96
N ALA A 96 -9.17 6.60 27.26
CA ALA A 96 -9.79 5.47 26.59
C ALA A 96 -11.32 5.45 26.76
N ALA A 97 -11.82 5.80 27.96
CA ALA A 97 -13.26 5.93 28.20
C ALA A 97 -13.89 7.07 27.38
N ALA A 98 -13.20 8.21 27.26
CA ALA A 98 -13.66 9.34 26.46
C ALA A 98 -13.66 9.01 24.95
N GLU A 99 -12.62 8.31 24.48
CA GLU A 99 -12.52 7.83 23.10
C GLU A 99 -13.65 6.83 22.78
N ALA A 100 -13.90 5.84 23.63
CA ALA A 100 -14.98 4.88 23.44
C ALA A 100 -16.37 5.53 23.35
N VAL A 101 -16.62 6.58 24.14
CA VAL A 101 -17.86 7.38 24.07
C VAL A 101 -17.94 8.15 22.75
N ALA A 102 -16.83 8.74 22.30
CA ALA A 102 -16.76 9.47 21.03
C ALA A 102 -16.96 8.53 19.82
N GLU A 103 -16.32 7.37 19.81
CA GLU A 103 -16.48 6.34 18.80
C GLU A 103 -17.92 5.84 18.72
N LEU A 104 -18.57 5.59 19.87
CA LEU A 104 -19.97 5.18 19.92
C LEU A 104 -20.92 6.26 19.36
N ALA A 105 -20.64 7.53 19.64
CA ALA A 105 -21.40 8.64 19.10
C ALA A 105 -21.24 8.76 17.57
N VAL A 106 -20.03 8.53 17.05
CA VAL A 106 -19.76 8.48 15.60
C VAL A 106 -20.43 7.27 14.96
N ALA A 107 -20.32 6.10 15.56
CA ALA A 107 -20.97 4.85 15.15
C ALA A 107 -22.48 5.03 15.01
N THR A 108 -23.12 5.59 16.03
CA THR A 108 -24.57 5.88 16.05
C THR A 108 -24.97 6.88 14.96
N ARG A 109 -24.18 7.96 14.78
CA ARG A 109 -24.45 9.00 13.77
C ARG A 109 -24.30 8.48 12.33
N THR A 110 -23.36 7.57 12.12
CA THR A 110 -23.02 7.04 10.78
C THR A 110 -23.76 5.74 10.46
N GLY A 111 -24.53 5.20 11.39
CA GLY A 111 -25.15 3.88 11.25
C GLY A 111 -24.14 2.71 11.24
N ARG A 112 -22.87 2.96 11.57
CA ARG A 112 -21.89 1.89 11.83
C ARG A 112 -22.23 1.26 13.17
N GLY A 113 -22.88 0.09 13.19
CA GLY A 113 -23.09 -0.67 14.43
C GLY A 113 -21.77 -1.05 15.12
N PRO A 114 -21.79 -1.40 16.43
CA PRO A 114 -20.61 -1.93 17.13
C PRO A 114 -20.06 -3.11 16.33
N ALA A 115 -18.74 -3.17 16.15
CA ALA A 115 -18.01 -4.06 15.24
C ALA A 115 -18.50 -5.51 15.26
N ALA A 116 -19.56 -5.79 14.52
CA ALA A 116 -20.10 -7.12 14.35
C ALA A 116 -19.20 -7.86 13.36
N ALA A 117 -18.72 -9.02 13.82
CA ALA A 117 -18.56 -10.27 13.09
C ALA A 117 -18.38 -10.16 11.56
N LEU A 118 -17.20 -10.58 11.09
CA LEU A 118 -16.94 -10.93 9.68
C LEU A 118 -17.40 -9.86 8.68
N ARG A 119 -16.71 -8.71 8.66
CA ARG A 119 -16.89 -7.74 7.55
C ARG A 119 -16.52 -8.41 6.24
N ILE A 120 -17.46 -8.43 5.30
CA ILE A 120 -17.22 -8.86 3.92
C ILE A 120 -16.09 -8.00 3.35
N ALA A 121 -15.15 -8.64 2.66
CA ALA A 121 -14.11 -7.93 1.96
C ALA A 121 -14.74 -7.16 0.80
N GLU A 122 -14.63 -5.83 0.82
CA GLU A 122 -15.20 -5.01 -0.25
C GLU A 122 -14.58 -5.39 -1.60
N PRO A 123 -15.36 -5.54 -2.69
CA PRO A 123 -14.86 -6.00 -3.99
C PRO A 123 -13.68 -5.18 -4.52
N TRP A 124 -13.69 -3.86 -4.30
CA TRP A 124 -12.60 -2.97 -4.72
C TRP A 124 -11.30 -3.19 -3.94
N ASN A 125 -11.38 -3.59 -2.66
CA ASN A 125 -10.20 -3.92 -1.86
C ASN A 125 -9.57 -5.24 -2.32
N LEU A 126 -10.40 -6.23 -2.67
CA LEU A 126 -9.92 -7.48 -3.27
C LEU A 126 -9.29 -7.25 -4.65
N ALA A 127 -9.88 -6.37 -5.47
CA ALA A 127 -9.34 -6.01 -6.77
C ALA A 127 -8.00 -5.25 -6.62
N ALA A 128 -7.90 -4.32 -5.66
CA ALA A 128 -6.65 -3.64 -5.33
C ALA A 128 -5.57 -4.62 -4.86
N LEU A 129 -5.93 -5.62 -4.03
CA LEU A 129 -5.02 -6.70 -3.64
C LEU A 129 -4.53 -7.51 -4.85
N ALA A 130 -5.44 -7.90 -5.75
CA ALA A 130 -5.08 -8.66 -6.95
C ALA A 130 -4.11 -7.86 -7.83
N HIS A 131 -4.37 -6.55 -8.00
CA HIS A 131 -3.47 -5.63 -8.69
C HIS A 131 -2.08 -5.58 -8.02
N ALA A 132 -2.02 -5.37 -6.69
CA ALA A 132 -0.76 -5.31 -5.97
C ALA A 132 0.06 -6.62 -6.10
N ARG A 133 -0.61 -7.79 -6.03
CA ARG A 133 0.05 -9.09 -6.23
C ARG A 133 0.60 -9.25 -7.64
N LEU A 134 -0.14 -8.78 -8.65
CA LEU A 134 0.32 -8.78 -10.04
C LEU A 134 1.56 -7.88 -10.21
N VAL A 135 1.53 -6.68 -9.67
CA VAL A 135 2.65 -5.72 -9.68
C VAL A 135 3.89 -6.33 -9.03
N LEU A 136 3.75 -6.90 -7.84
CA LEU A 136 4.84 -7.57 -7.12
C LEU A 136 5.39 -8.77 -7.90
N GLY A 137 4.52 -9.51 -8.60
CA GLY A 137 4.93 -10.59 -9.49
C GLY A 137 5.69 -10.10 -10.72
N MET A 138 5.32 -8.96 -11.29
CA MET A 138 6.00 -8.40 -12.47
C MET A 138 7.33 -7.73 -12.15
N LEU A 139 7.46 -7.16 -10.94
CA LEU A 139 8.62 -6.37 -10.52
C LEU A 139 9.98 -7.00 -10.90
N PRO A 140 10.32 -8.25 -10.56
CA PRO A 140 11.63 -8.84 -10.89
C PRO A 140 11.83 -9.13 -12.39
N ARG A 141 10.81 -8.96 -13.23
CA ARG A 141 10.84 -9.22 -14.67
C ARG A 141 10.98 -7.95 -15.52
N ILE A 142 11.10 -6.79 -14.87
CA ILE A 142 11.32 -5.52 -15.57
C ILE A 142 12.74 -5.52 -16.16
N ALA A 143 12.84 -5.16 -17.44
CA ALA A 143 14.11 -5.11 -18.16
C ALA A 143 15.01 -3.98 -17.62
N GLU A 144 16.32 -4.07 -17.85
CA GLU A 144 17.27 -3.16 -17.20
C GLU A 144 17.19 -1.72 -17.74
N GLU A 145 16.98 -1.59 -19.05
CA GLU A 145 16.73 -0.32 -19.76
C GLU A 145 15.52 0.42 -19.21
N ASP A 146 14.64 -0.34 -18.58
CA ASP A 146 13.32 0.02 -18.16
C ASP A 146 13.28 0.44 -16.68
N VAL A 147 14.23 0.01 -15.86
CA VAL A 147 14.30 0.42 -14.46
C VAL A 147 14.60 1.92 -14.32
N ARG A 148 13.71 2.64 -13.62
CA ARG A 148 13.83 4.10 -13.38
C ARG A 148 14.52 4.46 -12.06
N TYR A 149 14.69 3.50 -11.15
CA TYR A 149 15.32 3.78 -9.84
C TYR A 149 16.74 4.35 -10.00
N PRO A 150 17.07 5.48 -9.35
CA PRO A 150 18.26 6.26 -9.67
C PRO A 150 19.57 5.73 -9.06
N ALA A 151 19.54 4.71 -8.20
CA ALA A 151 20.70 4.25 -7.44
C ALA A 151 20.93 2.74 -7.51
N GLY A 152 22.20 2.33 -7.48
CA GLY A 152 22.58 0.91 -7.43
C GLY A 152 22.38 0.20 -8.78
N ARG A 153 21.91 -1.05 -8.73
CA ARG A 153 21.73 -1.89 -9.91
C ARG A 153 20.44 -1.51 -10.64
N ARG A 154 20.51 -1.33 -11.96
CA ARG A 154 19.35 -1.10 -12.85
C ARG A 154 18.58 -2.38 -13.12
N THR A 155 18.16 -3.06 -12.06
CA THR A 155 17.33 -4.26 -12.14
C THR A 155 16.45 -4.29 -10.89
N TYR A 156 15.37 -5.05 -10.92
CA TYR A 156 14.62 -5.44 -9.73
C TYR A 156 14.62 -6.96 -9.51
N ALA A 157 15.43 -7.71 -10.28
CA ALA A 157 15.47 -9.17 -10.23
C ALA A 157 15.87 -9.73 -8.85
N ASP A 158 16.56 -8.93 -8.03
CA ASP A 158 16.93 -9.24 -6.65
C ASP A 158 15.78 -9.01 -5.64
N ILE A 159 14.66 -8.41 -6.05
CA ILE A 159 13.48 -8.23 -5.21
C ILE A 159 12.58 -9.47 -5.38
N PRO A 160 12.51 -10.37 -4.37
CA PRO A 160 11.75 -11.59 -4.51
C PRO A 160 10.24 -11.32 -4.52
N VAL A 161 9.51 -12.10 -5.32
CA VAL A 161 8.04 -12.15 -5.26
C VAL A 161 7.62 -12.79 -3.94
N PRO A 162 6.68 -12.21 -3.18
CA PRO A 162 6.16 -12.81 -1.96
C PRO A 162 5.58 -14.19 -2.23
N ARG A 163 6.05 -15.20 -1.50
CA ARG A 163 5.66 -16.61 -1.70
C ARG A 163 4.41 -17.00 -0.92
N GLY A 164 4.07 -16.24 0.11
CA GLY A 164 2.94 -16.53 0.98
C GLY A 164 2.42 -15.30 1.72
N PRO A 165 1.35 -15.47 2.51
CA PRO A 165 0.69 -14.37 3.20
C PRO A 165 1.59 -13.56 4.15
N ALA A 166 2.54 -14.21 4.83
CA ALA A 166 3.45 -13.53 5.75
C ALA A 166 4.36 -12.53 5.01
N GLU A 167 5.06 -13.00 3.97
CA GLU A 167 5.92 -12.15 3.14
C GLU A 167 5.13 -11.04 2.43
N LEU A 168 3.88 -11.33 2.01
CA LEU A 168 3.02 -10.33 1.39
C LEU A 168 2.66 -9.23 2.40
N SER A 169 2.28 -9.60 3.63
CA SER A 169 2.01 -8.64 4.71
C SER A 169 3.22 -7.74 4.98
N ASP A 170 4.42 -8.32 5.05
CA ASP A 170 5.67 -7.55 5.21
C ASP A 170 5.88 -6.52 4.11
N ARG A 171 5.64 -6.91 2.85
CA ARG A 171 5.79 -5.99 1.71
C ARG A 171 4.78 -4.86 1.73
N LEU A 172 3.53 -5.13 2.10
CA LEU A 172 2.50 -4.11 2.16
C LEU A 172 2.77 -3.09 3.27
N GLU A 173 3.22 -3.53 4.44
CA GLU A 173 3.59 -2.64 5.55
C GLU A 173 4.84 -1.82 5.22
N GLU A 174 5.83 -2.43 4.57
CA GLU A 174 7.01 -1.72 4.09
C GLU A 174 6.65 -0.60 3.10
N LEU A 175 5.76 -0.90 2.14
CA LEU A 175 5.26 0.06 1.16
C LEU A 175 4.60 1.26 1.83
N GLU A 176 3.65 0.99 2.74
CA GLU A 176 2.95 2.02 3.51
C GLU A 176 3.93 2.88 4.32
N ARG A 177 4.86 2.25 5.05
CA ARG A 177 5.85 2.94 5.86
C ARG A 177 6.72 3.88 5.03
N SER A 178 7.23 3.43 3.88
CA SER A 178 8.06 4.26 2.99
C SER A 178 7.27 5.46 2.44
N LEU A 179 6.00 5.27 2.11
CA LEU A 179 5.13 6.37 1.68
C LEU A 179 4.88 7.38 2.80
N TRP A 180 4.59 6.91 4.01
CA TRP A 180 4.38 7.76 5.18
C TRP A 180 5.62 8.59 5.52
N GLN A 181 6.80 7.97 5.49
CA GLN A 181 8.07 8.69 5.68
C GLN A 181 8.26 9.78 4.61
N THR A 182 7.95 9.47 3.35
CA THR A 182 8.06 10.44 2.27
C THR A 182 7.06 11.58 2.42
N ALA A 183 5.79 11.26 2.72
CA ALA A 183 4.71 12.24 2.92
C ALA A 183 4.96 13.17 4.12
N SER A 184 5.61 12.67 5.18
CA SER A 184 6.03 13.47 6.34
C SER A 184 7.28 14.34 6.08
N GLY A 185 7.74 14.41 4.83
CA GLY A 185 8.87 15.26 4.42
C GLY A 185 10.23 14.68 4.78
N ARG A 186 10.31 13.42 5.22
CA ARG A 186 11.59 12.76 5.44
C ARG A 186 12.21 12.42 4.10
N ARG A 187 13.37 13.01 3.81
CA ARG A 187 14.13 12.69 2.59
C ARG A 187 14.46 11.20 2.53
N PRO A 188 14.06 10.48 1.47
CA PRO A 188 14.44 9.08 1.28
C PRO A 188 15.95 8.91 1.10
N ASP A 189 16.51 7.82 1.62
CA ASP A 189 17.88 7.39 1.30
C ASP A 189 17.86 6.50 0.04
N PRO A 190 18.53 6.88 -1.05
CA PRO A 190 18.68 6.04 -2.26
C PRO A 190 19.35 4.68 -2.01
N ARG A 191 19.99 4.48 -0.86
CA ARG A 191 20.59 3.20 -0.48
C ARG A 191 19.68 2.35 0.40
N ASP A 192 18.57 2.89 0.87
CA ASP A 192 17.60 2.14 1.67
C ASP A 192 16.91 1.09 0.78
N PRO A 193 17.11 -0.21 1.05
CA PRO A 193 16.49 -1.25 0.25
C PRO A 193 14.96 -1.27 0.39
N ALA A 194 14.39 -0.77 1.50
CA ALA A 194 12.94 -0.65 1.66
C ALA A 194 12.37 0.40 0.72
N PHE A 195 12.98 1.59 0.67
CA PHE A 195 12.59 2.64 -0.27
C PHE A 195 12.73 2.18 -1.72
N ARG A 196 13.80 1.48 -2.07
CA ARG A 196 13.97 0.91 -3.42
C ARG A 196 12.83 -0.04 -3.80
N ARG A 197 12.36 -0.88 -2.87
CA ARG A 197 11.23 -1.79 -3.12
C ARG A 197 9.92 -1.04 -3.27
N ALA A 198 9.66 -0.04 -2.43
CA ALA A 198 8.48 0.81 -2.52
C ALA A 198 8.45 1.58 -3.86
N TYR A 199 9.58 2.19 -4.25
CA TYR A 199 9.73 2.82 -5.56
C TYR A 199 9.48 1.83 -6.70
N GLY A 200 10.14 0.66 -6.64
CA GLY A 200 10.01 -0.37 -7.67
C GLY A 200 8.57 -0.83 -7.84
N PHE A 201 7.80 -0.95 -6.76
CA PHE A 201 6.36 -1.24 -6.82
C PHE A 201 5.61 -0.21 -7.70
N PHE A 202 5.81 1.08 -7.49
CA PHE A 202 5.14 2.12 -8.28
C PHE A 202 5.68 2.24 -9.71
N ASP A 203 6.98 2.01 -9.94
CA ASP A 203 7.55 1.91 -11.30
C ASP A 203 6.93 0.73 -12.07
N ALA A 204 6.81 -0.43 -11.42
CA ALA A 204 6.18 -1.62 -11.99
C ALA A 204 4.67 -1.43 -12.25
N ALA A 205 3.96 -0.76 -11.34
CA ALA A 205 2.55 -0.47 -11.50
C ALA A 205 2.27 0.52 -12.64
N ASP A 206 3.08 1.58 -12.76
CA ASP A 206 3.03 2.52 -13.89
C ASP A 206 3.24 1.79 -15.23
N ARG A 207 4.20 0.86 -15.26
CA ARG A 207 4.52 0.07 -16.46
C ARG A 207 3.46 -0.95 -16.85
N LEU A 208 2.80 -1.55 -15.87
CA LEU A 208 1.73 -2.53 -16.12
C LEU A 208 0.63 -1.91 -16.99
N GLY A 209 0.24 -0.67 -16.70
CA GLY A 209 -0.73 0.04 -17.53
C GLY A 209 -0.23 0.32 -18.95
N HIS A 210 1.04 0.74 -19.10
CA HIS A 210 1.60 1.05 -20.42
C HIS A 210 1.75 -0.19 -21.33
N ARG A 211 2.14 -1.36 -20.81
CA ARG A 211 2.28 -2.59 -21.62
C ARG A 211 0.94 -3.28 -21.90
N ALA A 212 0.00 -3.25 -20.95
CA ALA A 212 -1.30 -3.91 -21.13
C ALA A 212 -2.21 -3.17 -22.11
N PHE A 213 -2.12 -1.85 -22.19
CA PHE A 213 -3.01 -1.02 -23.02
C PHE A 213 -2.32 -0.38 -24.24
N GLY A 214 -0.99 -0.20 -24.21
CA GLY A 214 -0.21 0.33 -25.34
C GLY A 214 0.07 -0.66 -26.48
N SER A 215 -0.44 -1.91 -26.41
CA SER A 215 -0.36 -2.89 -27.51
C SER A 215 -1.68 -3.06 -28.29
N ALA A 216 -2.70 -2.29 -27.94
CA ALA A 216 -4.01 -2.30 -28.60
C ALA A 216 -4.18 -1.17 -29.65
N ALA A 217 -3.08 -0.69 -30.23
CA ALA A 217 -3.05 0.32 -31.30
C ALA A 217 -2.27 -0.19 -32.53
#